data_AF-A0A7S1S5B6-F1
#
_entry.id   AF-A0A7S1S5B6-F1
#
_cell.length_a   1.000
_cell.length_b   1.000
_cell.length_c   1.000
_cell.angle_alpha   90.00
_cell.angle_beta   90.00
_cell.angle_gamma   90.00
#
_symmetry.space_group_name_H-M   'P 1'
#
loop_
_entity.id
_entity.type
_entity.pdbx_description
1 polymer ?
#
loop_
_entity_poly.entity_id
_entity_poly.type
_entity_poly.pdbx_seq_one_letter_code
_entity_poly.pdbx_strand_id
1 'polypeptide(L)'
;NYDTGWDVLLRAFVREFPPGPRSAQLVLKLGYQTENQDMTKARFERALAACDECPKRVPSNVFIINRRLNDTELGALYDIADAYVEPGHGSGCMSVTAMRMMMQARPVFGPSWNFCSRCRVPGSRDGSTGVFTVKVTAAIPAFTEVWQDFALLSDQLDQDFVEIDEEDLRRQMRALASLGSFKRRGLGIAALTSALHLADRTLVGSALLARLEALQAQHVA
;
A
#
# COMPACT_ATOMS: atom_id res chain seq x y z
N ASN A 1 -2.26 3.39 -17.74
CA ASN A 1 -1.75 2.30 -16.89
C ASN A 1 -0.86 2.85 -15.78
N TYR A 2 -1.43 3.75 -14.98
CA TYR A 2 -0.80 4.38 -13.80
C TYR A 2 -1.30 3.69 -12.52
N ASP A 3 -1.99 2.56 -12.63
CA ASP A 3 -3.10 2.27 -11.71
C ASP A 3 -2.69 1.64 -10.36
N THR A 4 -1.38 1.55 -10.07
CA THR A 4 -0.87 0.88 -8.85
C THR A 4 0.20 1.68 -8.10
N GLY A 5 0.59 2.88 -8.57
CA GLY A 5 1.55 3.78 -7.90
C GLY A 5 2.96 3.22 -7.68
N TRP A 6 3.29 2.06 -8.26
CA TRP A 6 4.60 1.42 -8.13
C TRP A 6 5.74 2.29 -8.64
N ASP A 7 5.47 3.18 -9.58
CA ASP A 7 6.41 4.12 -10.17
C ASP A 7 6.78 5.23 -9.17
N VAL A 8 5.80 5.75 -8.42
CA VAL A 8 6.04 6.69 -7.31
C VAL A 8 6.92 6.02 -6.25
N LEU A 9 6.57 4.79 -5.85
CA LEU A 9 7.38 4.01 -4.90
C LEU A 9 8.80 3.77 -5.43
N LEU A 10 8.93 3.40 -6.71
CA LEU A 10 10.23 3.16 -7.31
C LEU A 10 11.09 4.43 -7.29
N ARG A 11 10.55 5.59 -7.72
CA ARG A 11 11.25 6.88 -7.69
C ARG A 11 11.66 7.29 -6.28
N ALA A 12 10.72 7.23 -5.33
CA ALA A 12 10.98 7.51 -3.93
C ALA A 12 12.12 6.62 -3.39
N PHE A 13 12.06 5.32 -3.66
CA PHE A 13 13.02 4.35 -3.16
C PHE A 13 14.42 4.60 -3.72
N VAL A 14 14.58 4.75 -5.04
CA VAL A 14 15.92 4.90 -5.64
C VAL A 14 16.61 6.22 -5.26
N ARG A 15 15.82 7.26 -4.96
CA ARG A 15 16.31 8.55 -4.44
C ARG A 15 16.72 8.46 -2.98
N GLU A 16 16.02 7.64 -2.20
CA GLU A 16 16.28 7.49 -0.76
C GLU A 16 17.39 6.48 -0.46
N PHE A 17 17.44 5.37 -1.20
CA PHE A 17 18.33 4.25 -0.97
C PHE A 17 19.16 3.95 -2.22
N PRO A 18 20.19 4.76 -2.51
CA PRO A 18 21.11 4.46 -3.60
C PRO A 18 21.79 3.09 -3.37
N PRO A 19 22.18 2.37 -4.43
CA PRO A 19 22.84 1.07 -4.30
C PRO A 19 24.11 1.15 -3.45
N GLY A 20 24.28 0.19 -2.54
CA GLY A 20 25.49 0.08 -1.73
C GLY A 20 25.43 -1.08 -0.74
N PRO A 21 26.55 -1.40 -0.07
CA PRO A 21 26.67 -2.59 0.79
C PRO A 21 25.71 -2.63 1.98
N ARG A 22 25.17 -1.47 2.38
CA ARG A 22 24.24 -1.31 3.50
C ARG A 22 22.93 -0.66 3.08
N SER A 23 22.65 -0.67 1.77
CA SER A 23 21.43 -0.09 1.24
C SER A 23 20.23 -1.00 1.48
N ALA A 24 19.05 -0.41 1.63
CA ALA A 24 17.81 -1.15 1.61
C ALA A 24 17.64 -1.86 0.25
N GLN A 25 16.82 -2.90 0.24
CA GLN A 25 16.41 -3.59 -0.97
C GLN A 25 14.91 -3.41 -1.19
N LEU A 26 14.52 -3.17 -2.44
CA LEU A 26 13.13 -3.10 -2.84
C LEU A 26 12.79 -4.34 -3.65
N VAL A 27 11.73 -5.04 -3.27
CA VAL A 27 11.15 -6.12 -4.08
C VAL A 27 9.80 -5.68 -4.60
N LEU A 28 9.67 -5.54 -5.92
CA LEU A 28 8.43 -5.23 -6.61
C LEU A 28 7.87 -6.49 -7.25
N LYS A 29 6.81 -7.04 -6.66
CA LYS A 29 6.05 -8.16 -7.22
C LYS A 29 4.94 -7.61 -8.10
N LEU A 30 4.95 -8.00 -9.38
CA LEU A 30 3.98 -7.56 -10.37
C LEU A 30 2.93 -8.65 -10.67
N GLY A 31 1.80 -8.22 -11.23
CA GLY A 31 0.73 -9.10 -11.70
C GLY A 31 0.70 -9.32 -13.21
N TYR A 32 1.64 -8.73 -13.97
CA TYR A 32 1.59 -8.68 -15.43
C TYR A 32 2.12 -9.97 -16.07
N GLN A 33 1.28 -11.01 -16.13
CA GLN A 33 1.65 -12.31 -16.69
C GLN A 33 2.00 -12.28 -18.19
N THR A 34 1.62 -11.21 -18.90
CA THR A 34 1.75 -11.11 -20.36
C THR A 34 2.99 -10.34 -20.81
N GLU A 35 3.68 -9.63 -19.91
CA GLU A 35 4.92 -8.93 -20.25
C GLU A 35 6.12 -9.87 -20.00
N ASN A 36 7.04 -9.97 -20.98
CA ASN A 36 8.33 -10.59 -20.74
C ASN A 36 9.22 -9.68 -19.85
N GLN A 37 10.30 -10.24 -19.28
CA GLN A 37 11.15 -9.51 -18.33
C GLN A 37 11.76 -8.23 -18.92
N ASP A 38 12.10 -8.23 -20.21
CA ASP A 38 12.71 -7.07 -20.88
C ASP A 38 11.72 -5.92 -21.03
N MET A 39 10.47 -6.21 -21.39
CA MET A 39 9.40 -5.21 -21.49
C MET A 39 9.09 -4.59 -20.12
N THR A 40 9.04 -5.43 -19.08
CA THR A 40 8.87 -4.95 -17.70
C THR A 40 10.03 -4.05 -17.29
N LYS A 41 11.29 -4.45 -17.56
CA LYS A 41 12.45 -3.62 -17.24
C LYS A 41 12.41 -2.28 -17.97
N ALA A 42 12.14 -2.27 -19.28
CA ALA A 42 12.04 -1.05 -20.06
C ALA A 42 10.93 -0.11 -19.56
N ARG A 43 9.83 -0.65 -19.01
CA ARG A 43 8.78 0.15 -18.37
C ARG A 43 9.29 0.85 -17.10
N PHE A 44 10.07 0.15 -16.28
CA PHE A 44 10.65 0.72 -15.06
C PHE A 44 11.70 1.78 -15.38
N GLU A 45 12.56 1.52 -16.36
CA GLU A 45 13.55 2.49 -16.82
C GLU A 45 12.90 3.76 -17.40
N ARG A 46 11.77 3.63 -18.10
CA ARG A 46 10.97 4.79 -18.53
C ARG A 46 10.38 5.57 -17.36
N ALA A 47 9.85 4.89 -16.34
CA ALA A 47 9.33 5.54 -15.13
C ALA A 47 10.43 6.30 -14.37
N LEU A 48 11.64 5.73 -14.30
CA LEU A 48 12.80 6.39 -13.73
C LEU A 48 13.29 7.56 -14.59
N ALA A 49 13.25 7.43 -15.91
CA ALA A 49 13.72 8.48 -16.82
C ALA A 49 12.90 9.78 -16.72
N ALA A 50 11.64 9.70 -16.29
CA ALA A 50 10.75 10.84 -16.03
C ALA A 50 11.13 11.66 -14.78
N CYS A 51 12.13 11.21 -14.02
CA CYS A 51 12.68 11.89 -12.85
C CYS A 51 14.15 12.23 -13.12
N ASP A 52 14.49 13.52 -13.06
CA ASP A 52 15.83 14.00 -13.43
C ASP A 52 16.94 13.48 -12.51
N GLU A 53 16.66 13.34 -11.22
CA GLU A 53 17.60 12.86 -10.21
C GLU A 53 17.61 11.33 -10.09
N CYS A 54 16.77 10.63 -10.85
CA CYS A 54 16.66 9.18 -10.79
C CYS A 54 17.65 8.51 -11.76
N PRO A 55 18.21 7.34 -11.39
CA PRO A 55 19.08 6.59 -12.28
C PRO A 55 18.31 6.17 -13.54
N LYS A 56 18.93 6.29 -14.72
CA LYS A 56 18.28 5.94 -16.00
C LYS A 56 18.10 4.42 -16.21
N ARG A 57 18.63 3.59 -15.30
CA ARG A 57 18.50 2.14 -15.29
C ARG A 57 18.00 1.66 -13.94
N VAL A 58 17.31 0.52 -13.92
CA VAL A 58 16.87 -0.12 -12.66
C VAL A 58 18.11 -0.46 -11.82
N PRO A 59 18.23 0.04 -10.57
CA PRO A 59 19.39 -0.22 -9.73
C PRO A 59 19.46 -1.66 -9.22
N SER A 60 20.66 -2.11 -8.83
CA SER A 60 20.90 -3.50 -8.40
C SER A 60 20.24 -3.89 -7.07
N ASN A 61 19.79 -2.91 -6.27
CA ASN A 61 19.02 -3.14 -5.05
C ASN A 61 17.50 -3.11 -5.28
N VAL A 62 17.04 -3.13 -6.53
CA VAL A 62 15.63 -3.27 -6.91
C VAL A 62 15.44 -4.61 -7.63
N PHE A 63 14.64 -5.49 -7.02
CA PHE A 63 14.30 -6.80 -7.55
C PHE A 63 12.87 -6.79 -8.08
N ILE A 64 12.68 -7.25 -9.31
CA ILE A 64 11.38 -7.32 -9.96
C ILE A 64 10.97 -8.78 -10.08
N ILE A 65 9.86 -9.15 -9.44
CA ILE A 65 9.25 -10.47 -9.56
C ILE A 65 8.05 -10.33 -10.49
N ASN A 66 8.25 -10.60 -11.78
CA ASN A 66 7.16 -10.62 -12.77
C ASN A 66 6.68 -12.05 -13.05
N ARG A 67 6.14 -12.72 -12.02
CA ARG A 67 5.50 -14.03 -12.13
C ARG A 67 4.50 -14.22 -11.00
N ARG A 68 3.63 -15.23 -11.14
CA ARG A 68 2.83 -15.70 -10.00
C ARG A 68 3.77 -16.36 -8.98
N LEU A 69 3.52 -16.04 -7.72
CA LEU A 69 4.04 -16.75 -6.56
C LEU A 69 2.92 -17.61 -6.00
N ASN A 70 3.21 -18.85 -5.64
CA ASN A 70 2.27 -19.64 -4.83
C ASN A 70 2.26 -19.15 -3.37
N ASP A 71 1.33 -19.65 -2.55
CA ASP A 71 1.19 -19.20 -1.16
C ASP A 71 2.46 -19.41 -0.32
N THR A 72 3.21 -20.49 -0.56
CA THR A 72 4.47 -20.77 0.13
C THR A 72 5.55 -19.75 -0.24
N GLU A 73 5.72 -19.48 -1.54
CA GLU A 73 6.68 -18.48 -2.03
C GLU A 73 6.32 -17.06 -1.57
N LEU A 74 5.02 -16.76 -1.56
CA LEU A 74 4.50 -15.48 -1.12
C LEU A 74 4.68 -15.30 0.40
N GLY A 75 4.42 -16.35 1.19
CA GLY A 75 4.70 -16.37 2.62
C GLY A 75 6.18 -16.17 2.93
N ALA A 76 7.06 -16.89 2.23
CA ALA A 76 8.50 -16.72 2.37
C ALA A 76 8.96 -15.29 2.02
N LEU A 77 8.37 -14.68 0.98
CA LEU A 77 8.65 -13.27 0.63
C LEU A 77 8.22 -12.31 1.75
N TYR A 78 7.05 -12.53 2.35
CA TYR A 78 6.57 -11.70 3.45
C TYR A 78 7.40 -11.88 4.73
N ASP A 79 7.87 -13.09 5.01
CA ASP A 79 8.68 -13.40 6.18
C ASP A 79 10.06 -12.72 6.17
N ILE A 80 10.65 -12.55 4.98
CA ILE A 80 11.94 -11.85 4.84
C ILE A 80 11.79 -10.33 4.73
N ALA A 81 10.59 -9.82 4.51
CA ALA A 81 10.37 -8.39 4.37
C ALA A 81 10.39 -7.67 5.73
N ASP A 82 11.16 -6.59 5.82
CA ASP A 82 11.20 -5.73 7.01
C ASP A 82 9.96 -4.84 7.13
N ALA A 83 9.32 -4.53 6.00
CA ALA A 83 8.08 -3.77 5.91
C ALA A 83 7.43 -3.98 4.54
N TYR A 84 6.17 -3.55 4.43
CA TYR A 84 5.42 -3.54 3.18
C TYR A 84 4.98 -2.13 2.84
N VAL A 85 5.10 -1.75 1.57
CA VAL A 85 4.52 -0.50 1.06
C VAL A 85 3.36 -0.88 0.16
N GLU A 86 2.20 -0.31 0.43
CA GLU A 86 1.05 -0.28 -0.47
C GLU A 86 1.18 0.99 -1.33
N PRO A 87 1.75 0.90 -2.54
CA PRO A 87 1.94 2.06 -3.40
C PRO A 87 0.63 2.59 -4.02
N GLY A 88 -0.49 1.89 -3.81
CA GLY A 88 -1.73 2.10 -4.55
C GLY A 88 -2.21 3.54 -4.55
N HIS A 89 -2.77 3.96 -5.68
CA HIS A 89 -3.57 5.17 -5.79
C HIS A 89 -4.85 4.96 -4.98
N GLY A 90 -4.84 5.39 -3.72
CA GLY A 90 -5.64 4.82 -2.65
C GLY A 90 -7.14 4.66 -2.94
N SER A 91 -7.55 3.45 -3.34
CA SER A 91 -8.95 3.00 -3.45
C SER A 91 -9.68 2.90 -2.09
N GLY A 92 -9.21 3.67 -1.11
CA GLY A 92 -9.70 3.79 0.25
C GLY A 92 -9.42 2.59 1.15
N CYS A 93 -9.43 1.35 0.64
CA CYS A 93 -9.44 0.16 1.48
C CYS A 93 -8.07 -0.53 1.54
N MET A 94 -7.70 -1.01 2.74
CA MET A 94 -6.48 -1.79 2.96
C MET A 94 -6.48 -3.06 2.11
N SER A 95 -5.37 -3.35 1.41
CA SER A 95 -5.27 -4.59 0.63
C SER A 95 -5.14 -5.82 1.54
N VAL A 96 -5.49 -6.99 1.00
CA VAL A 96 -5.26 -8.28 1.67
C VAL A 96 -3.76 -8.49 1.95
N THR A 97 -2.88 -7.95 1.11
CA THR A 97 -1.42 -8.02 1.33
C THR A 97 -1.02 -7.18 2.53
N ALA A 98 -1.48 -5.94 2.62
CA ALA A 98 -1.25 -5.07 3.78
C ALA A 98 -1.73 -5.75 5.06
N MET A 99 -2.96 -6.31 5.06
CA MET A 99 -3.50 -7.04 6.21
C MET A 99 -2.63 -8.25 6.59
N ARG A 100 -2.19 -9.07 5.62
CA ARG A 100 -1.30 -10.21 5.86
C ARG A 100 0.04 -9.78 6.47
N MET A 101 0.63 -8.71 5.96
CA MET A 101 1.89 -8.15 6.48
C MET A 101 1.73 -7.65 7.92
N MET A 102 0.64 -6.93 8.22
CA MET A 102 0.33 -6.51 9.58
C MET A 102 0.10 -7.71 10.51
N MET A 103 -0.61 -8.75 10.06
CA MET A 103 -0.80 -10.00 10.82
C MET A 103 0.50 -10.76 11.08
N GLN A 104 1.55 -10.54 10.29
CA GLN A 104 2.90 -11.04 10.54
C GLN A 104 3.76 -10.08 11.37
N ALA A 105 3.13 -9.10 12.02
CA ALA A 105 3.79 -8.04 12.76
C ALA A 105 4.86 -7.30 11.91
N ARG A 106 4.53 -7.01 10.65
CA ARG A 106 5.37 -6.17 9.78
C ARG A 106 4.77 -4.76 9.68
N PRO A 107 5.60 -3.71 9.81
CA PRO A 107 5.17 -2.35 9.51
C PRO A 107 4.63 -2.26 8.07
N VAL A 108 3.58 -1.48 7.90
CA VAL A 108 2.98 -1.20 6.59
C VAL A 108 2.97 0.30 6.33
N PHE A 109 3.35 0.69 5.12
CA PHE A 109 3.17 2.03 4.59
C PHE A 109 1.96 2.01 3.65
N GLY A 110 1.08 2.98 3.75
CA GLY A 110 -0.02 3.12 2.81
C GLY A 110 -0.65 4.48 2.89
N PRO A 111 -1.50 4.86 1.91
CA PRO A 111 -2.32 6.04 2.02
C PRO A 111 -3.20 5.95 3.27
N SER A 112 -3.70 7.07 3.79
CA SER A 112 -4.61 7.01 4.94
C SER A 112 -5.86 6.17 4.59
N TRP A 113 -5.98 4.97 5.13
CA TRP A 113 -7.11 4.05 4.86
C TRP A 113 -8.45 4.52 5.44
N ASN A 114 -8.47 5.73 6.00
CA ASN A 114 -9.63 6.44 6.53
C ASN A 114 -10.66 6.79 5.44
N PHE A 115 -10.30 6.63 4.15
CA PHE A 115 -11.18 6.84 3.00
C PHE A 115 -12.10 5.64 2.69
N CYS A 116 -11.85 4.46 3.25
CA CYS A 116 -12.80 3.34 3.16
C CYS A 116 -13.78 3.42 4.33
N SER A 117 -15.05 3.67 4.01
CA SER A 117 -16.18 3.59 4.97
C SER A 117 -16.22 2.26 5.72
N ARG A 118 -15.69 1.19 5.13
CA ARG A 118 -15.56 -0.16 5.70
C ARG A 118 -14.44 -0.31 6.73
N CYS A 119 -13.39 0.51 6.63
CA CYS A 119 -12.25 0.53 7.56
C CYS A 119 -12.37 1.66 8.61
N ARG A 120 -13.33 2.58 8.43
CA ARG A 120 -13.63 3.67 9.35
C ARG A 120 -14.61 3.19 10.43
N VAL A 121 -14.08 2.64 11.51
CA VAL A 121 -14.89 2.33 12.71
C VAL A 121 -15.01 3.60 13.57
N PRO A 122 -16.20 4.18 13.77
CA PRO A 122 -16.36 5.36 14.63
C PRO A 122 -15.87 5.08 16.06
N GLY A 123 -15.00 5.95 16.60
CA GLY A 123 -14.45 5.80 17.95
C GLY A 123 -13.24 4.87 18.08
N SER A 124 -12.79 4.20 17.01
CA SER A 124 -11.48 3.54 17.02
C SER A 124 -10.40 4.62 17.04
N ARG A 125 -9.37 4.49 17.90
CA ARG A 125 -8.04 5.04 17.55
C ARG A 125 -7.77 4.54 16.14
N ASP A 126 -7.48 5.45 15.22
CA ASP A 126 -7.18 5.10 13.84
C ASP A 126 -6.34 3.82 13.84
N GLY A 127 -6.80 2.77 13.15
CA GLY A 127 -6.09 1.49 13.03
C GLY A 127 -4.74 1.62 12.31
N SER A 128 -4.19 2.83 12.26
CA SER A 128 -2.91 3.27 11.75
C SER A 128 -1.78 3.06 12.78
N THR A 129 -2.06 2.55 13.99
CA THR A 129 -0.99 2.30 14.96
C THR A 129 -0.06 1.21 14.41
N GLY A 130 1.21 1.53 14.16
CA GLY A 130 2.17 0.66 13.45
C GLY A 130 2.13 0.76 11.93
N VAL A 131 1.33 1.70 11.40
CA VAL A 131 1.17 1.99 9.99
C VAL A 131 1.73 3.39 9.72
N PHE A 132 2.61 3.45 8.75
CA PHE A 132 3.13 4.69 8.21
C PHE A 132 2.08 5.27 7.26
N THR A 133 1.37 6.30 7.72
CA THR A 133 0.34 6.97 6.92
C THR A 133 1.02 7.94 5.97
N VAL A 134 0.99 7.61 4.67
CA VAL A 134 1.57 8.44 3.64
C VAL A 134 0.57 9.50 3.20
N LYS A 135 1.02 10.75 3.17
CA LYS A 135 0.23 11.87 2.64
C LYS A 135 -0.10 11.65 1.18
N VAL A 136 -1.18 12.29 0.76
CA VAL A 136 -1.67 12.29 -0.60
C VAL A 136 -1.56 13.70 -1.17
N THR A 137 -1.14 13.83 -2.42
CA THR A 137 -0.94 15.12 -3.10
C THR A 137 -2.07 15.51 -4.04
N ALA A 138 -2.80 14.55 -4.62
CA ALA A 138 -3.86 14.85 -5.59
C ALA A 138 -4.90 13.72 -5.69
N ALA A 139 -6.16 14.11 -5.97
CA ALA A 139 -7.21 13.23 -6.46
C ALA A 139 -7.09 13.09 -7.99
N ILE A 140 -6.96 11.87 -8.47
CA ILE A 140 -6.94 11.46 -9.86
C ILE A 140 -8.37 10.98 -10.18
N PRO A 141 -9.04 11.57 -11.16
CA PRO A 141 -10.35 11.09 -11.59
C PRO A 141 -10.26 9.64 -12.08
N ALA A 142 -11.15 8.78 -11.61
CA ALA A 142 -11.28 7.39 -12.01
C ALA A 142 -11.65 7.27 -13.50
N PHE A 143 -10.68 7.29 -14.42
CA PHE A 143 -10.91 7.00 -15.84
C PHE A 143 -10.15 5.75 -16.26
N THR A 144 -10.78 4.56 -16.13
CA THR A 144 -10.48 3.42 -17.01
C THR A 144 -11.71 2.52 -17.20
N GLU A 145 -11.99 2.16 -18.46
CA GLU A 145 -13.14 1.36 -18.93
C GLU A 145 -13.13 -0.13 -18.47
N VAL A 146 -12.16 -0.56 -17.66
CA VAL A 146 -11.87 -1.99 -17.43
C VAL A 146 -12.51 -2.55 -16.15
N TRP A 147 -13.10 -1.70 -15.30
CA TRP A 147 -13.67 -2.12 -14.00
C TRP A 147 -15.18 -1.96 -13.85
N GLN A 148 -15.89 -1.62 -14.94
CA GLN A 148 -17.34 -1.39 -14.91
C GLN A 148 -18.14 -2.60 -14.40
N ASP A 149 -17.65 -3.83 -14.59
CA ASP A 149 -18.38 -5.04 -14.21
C ASP A 149 -18.26 -5.41 -12.72
N PHE A 150 -17.25 -4.91 -12.00
CA PHE A 150 -17.12 -5.06 -10.54
C PHE A 150 -17.62 -3.84 -9.76
N ALA A 151 -17.72 -2.68 -10.43
CA ALA A 151 -18.18 -1.42 -9.86
C ALA A 151 -19.68 -1.39 -9.50
N LEU A 152 -20.48 -2.38 -9.96
CA LEU A 152 -21.92 -2.41 -9.77
C LEU A 152 -22.38 -2.83 -8.36
N LEU A 153 -21.47 -3.27 -7.48
CA LEU A 153 -21.83 -3.83 -6.16
C LEU A 153 -21.18 -3.14 -4.95
N SER A 154 -20.37 -2.10 -5.15
CA SER A 154 -19.81 -1.33 -4.04
C SER A 154 -20.04 0.14 -4.29
N ASP A 155 -20.39 0.88 -3.23
CA ASP A 155 -20.56 2.33 -3.12
C ASP A 155 -19.31 3.16 -3.56
N GLN A 156 -18.75 2.91 -4.73
CA GLN A 156 -17.49 3.45 -5.24
C GLN A 156 -17.67 4.65 -6.19
N LEU A 157 -18.86 5.25 -6.27
CA LEU A 157 -19.07 6.44 -7.10
C LEU A 157 -18.35 7.71 -6.58
N ASP A 158 -17.75 7.67 -5.39
CA ASP A 158 -16.96 8.78 -4.80
C ASP A 158 -15.52 8.36 -4.40
N GLN A 159 -14.90 7.42 -5.13
CA GLN A 159 -13.48 7.11 -4.88
C GLN A 159 -12.57 7.93 -5.78
N ASP A 160 -12.01 9.00 -5.22
CA ASP A 160 -10.86 9.70 -5.77
C ASP A 160 -9.63 8.79 -5.70
N PHE A 161 -8.98 8.55 -6.84
CA PHE A 161 -7.68 7.85 -6.85
C PHE A 161 -6.63 8.80 -6.31
N VAL A 162 -6.01 8.48 -5.18
CA VAL A 162 -5.12 9.44 -4.51
C VAL A 162 -3.65 9.16 -4.80
N GLU A 163 -2.89 10.12 -5.32
CA GLU A 163 -1.44 9.99 -5.51
C GLU A 163 -0.70 10.15 -4.19
N ILE A 164 0.22 9.23 -3.92
CA ILE A 164 1.10 9.27 -2.75
C ILE A 164 2.09 10.44 -2.88
N ASP A 165 2.24 11.21 -1.81
CA ASP A 165 3.29 12.21 -1.66
C ASP A 165 4.66 11.51 -1.63
N GLU A 166 5.42 11.66 -2.72
CA GLU A 166 6.74 11.03 -2.89
C GLU A 166 7.72 11.45 -1.78
N GLU A 167 7.71 12.72 -1.37
CA GLU A 167 8.63 13.23 -0.35
C GLU A 167 8.25 12.73 1.05
N ASP A 168 6.96 12.67 1.35
CA ASP A 168 6.50 12.08 2.59
C ASP A 168 6.81 10.58 2.66
N LEU A 169 6.63 9.85 1.56
CA LEU A 169 7.01 8.44 1.47
C LEU A 169 8.51 8.26 1.76
N ARG A 170 9.37 9.07 1.12
CA ARG A 170 10.83 9.05 1.37
C ARG A 170 11.16 9.30 2.83
N ARG A 171 10.57 10.33 3.43
CA ARG A 171 10.76 10.67 4.85
C ARG A 171 10.39 9.51 5.77
N GLN A 172 9.28 8.85 5.50
CA GLN A 172 8.83 7.71 6.31
C GLN A 172 9.71 6.47 6.12
N MET A 173 10.11 6.16 4.89
CA MET A 173 11.06 5.08 4.65
C MET A 173 12.42 5.33 5.34
N ARG A 174 12.94 6.56 5.26
CA ARG A 174 14.16 6.98 5.96
C ARG A 174 14.03 6.79 7.47
N ALA A 175 12.90 7.23 8.04
CA ALA A 175 12.61 7.10 9.45
C ALA A 175 12.65 5.62 9.87
N LEU A 176 11.97 4.73 9.15
CA LEU A 176 11.98 3.29 9.44
C LEU A 176 13.39 2.69 9.32
N ALA A 177 14.13 3.03 8.26
CA ALA A 177 15.48 2.51 8.02
C ALA A 177 16.45 2.91 9.14
N SER A 178 16.28 4.10 9.73
CA SER A 178 17.09 4.60 10.86
C SER A 178 16.82 3.88 12.19
N LEU A 179 15.70 3.15 12.32
CA LEU A 179 15.35 2.47 13.56
C LEU A 179 16.20 1.22 13.77
N GLY A 180 16.60 0.96 15.01
CA GLY A 180 17.15 -0.34 15.41
C GLY A 180 16.10 -1.45 15.33
N SER A 181 16.55 -2.70 15.22
CA SER A 181 15.68 -3.90 15.06
C SER A 181 14.63 -4.05 16.15
N PHE A 182 14.92 -3.62 17.38
CA PHE A 182 13.95 -3.62 18.48
C PHE A 182 12.78 -2.67 18.24
N LYS A 183 13.07 -1.42 17.82
CA LYS A 183 12.03 -0.42 17.53
C LYS A 183 11.19 -0.81 16.32
N ARG A 184 11.81 -1.39 15.28
CA ARG A 184 11.07 -1.93 14.11
C ARG A 184 10.10 -3.04 14.50
N ARG A 185 10.52 -3.97 15.37
CA ARG A 185 9.62 -5.00 15.92
C ARG A 185 8.47 -4.40 16.74
N GLY A 186 8.74 -3.35 17.52
CA GLY A 186 7.68 -2.62 18.24
C GLY A 186 6.61 -2.04 17.31
N LEU A 187 7.01 -1.43 16.19
CA LEU A 187 6.07 -0.97 15.16
C LEU A 187 5.30 -2.12 14.51
N GLY A 188 5.97 -3.25 14.28
CA GLY A 188 5.34 -4.48 13.81
C GLY A 188 4.26 -5.00 14.76
N ILE A 189 4.53 -5.04 16.06
CA ILE A 189 3.54 -5.46 17.08
C ILE A 189 2.34 -4.51 17.11
N ALA A 190 2.59 -3.20 16.98
CA ALA A 190 1.53 -2.21 16.82
C ALA A 190 0.67 -2.50 15.58
N ALA A 191 1.29 -2.80 14.43
CA ALA A 191 0.59 -3.15 13.20
C ALA A 191 -0.27 -4.41 13.37
N LEU A 192 0.25 -5.45 14.03
CA LEU A 192 -0.51 -6.66 14.37
C LEU A 192 -1.73 -6.34 15.24
N THR A 193 -1.57 -5.48 16.25
CA THR A 193 -2.68 -5.07 17.13
C THR A 193 -3.80 -4.42 16.31
N SER A 194 -3.43 -3.54 15.37
CA SER A 194 -4.37 -2.90 14.46
C SER A 194 -5.06 -3.92 13.53
N ALA A 195 -4.32 -4.89 12.99
CA ALA A 195 -4.89 -5.93 12.13
C ALA A 195 -5.86 -6.84 12.87
N LEU A 196 -5.55 -7.24 14.11
CA LEU A 196 -6.45 -8.02 14.95
C LEU A 196 -7.75 -7.26 15.26
N HIS A 197 -7.65 -5.95 15.52
CA HIS A 197 -8.82 -5.11 15.71
C HIS A 197 -9.70 -5.04 14.45
N LEU A 198 -9.09 -4.90 13.27
CA LEU A 198 -9.81 -4.89 11.99
C LEU A 198 -10.36 -6.27 11.58
N ALA A 199 -9.74 -7.36 12.06
CA ALA A 199 -10.18 -8.72 11.79
C ALA A 199 -11.29 -9.20 12.75
N ASP A 200 -11.57 -8.46 13.83
CA ASP A 200 -12.67 -8.76 14.75
C ASP A 200 -14.02 -8.57 14.05
N ARG A 201 -14.59 -9.69 13.60
CA ARG A 201 -15.87 -9.73 12.89
C ARG A 201 -17.03 -9.20 13.72
N THR A 202 -16.98 -9.35 15.04
CA THR A 202 -18.04 -8.84 15.93
C THR A 202 -18.00 -7.33 15.94
N LEU A 203 -16.81 -6.75 16.11
CA LEU A 203 -16.61 -5.30 16.07
C LEU A 203 -16.99 -4.70 14.71
N VAL A 204 -16.52 -5.31 13.62
CA VAL A 204 -16.84 -4.86 12.25
C VAL A 204 -18.33 -5.01 11.96
N GLY A 205 -18.94 -6.12 12.37
CA GLY A 205 -20.38 -6.36 12.19
C GLY A 205 -21.23 -5.33 12.93
N SER A 206 -20.91 -5.03 14.19
CA SER A 206 -21.61 -4.01 14.98
C SER A 206 -21.46 -2.60 14.38
N ALA A 207 -20.27 -2.25 13.89
CA ALA A 207 -20.03 -0.94 13.25
C ALA A 207 -20.80 -0.78 11.93
N LEU A 208 -20.87 -1.83 11.11
CA LEU A 208 -21.65 -1.83 9.88
C LEU A 208 -23.15 -1.70 10.15
N LEU A 209 -23.66 -2.42 11.15
CA LEU A 209 -25.06 -2.33 11.55
C LEU A 209 -25.43 -0.90 12.01
N ALA A 210 -24.63 -0.31 12.89
CA ALA A 210 -24.85 1.06 13.37
C ALA A 210 -24.83 2.10 12.22
N ARG A 211 -23.97 1.92 11.22
CA ARG A 211 -23.93 2.79 10.04
C ARG A 211 -25.17 2.61 9.15
N LEU A 212 -25.63 1.38 8.96
CA LEU A 212 -26.86 1.10 8.21
C LEU A 212 -28.07 1.75 8.88
N GLU A 213 -28.19 1.62 10.20
CA GLU A 213 -29.27 2.25 10.98
C GLU A 213 -29.24 3.78 10.85
N ALA A 214 -28.05 4.39 10.93
CA ALA A 214 -27.90 5.84 10.76
C ALA A 214 -28.29 6.33 9.35
N LEU A 215 -27.93 5.57 8.30
CA LEU A 215 -28.31 5.90 6.92
C LEU A 215 -29.82 5.73 6.69
N GLN A 216 -30.43 4.69 7.27
CA GLN A 216 -31.88 4.51 7.22
C GLN A 216 -32.61 5.67 7.91
N ALA A 217 -32.13 6.14 9.05
CA ALA A 217 -32.71 7.29 9.75
C ALA A 217 -32.65 8.58 8.93
N GLN A 218 -31.59 8.77 8.11
CA GLN A 218 -31.43 9.93 7.24
C GLN A 218 -32.36 9.92 6.02
N HIS A 219 -32.81 8.74 5.56
CA HIS A 219 -33.73 8.61 4.43
C HIS A 219 -35.20 8.72 4.81
N VAL A 220 -35.53 8.63 6.09
CA VAL A 220 -36.90 8.74 6.61
C VAL A 220 -37.23 10.16 7.08
N ALA A 221 -36.23 11.04 7.17
CA ALA A 221 -36.35 12.46 7.55
C ALA A 221 -36.38 13.37 6.31
#